data_AF-A0A137NU50-F1
#
_entry.id   AF-A0A137NU50-F1
#
_cell.length_a   1.000
_cell.length_b   1.000
_cell.length_c   1.000
_cell.angle_alpha   90.00
_cell.angle_beta   90.00
_cell.angle_gamma   90.00
#
_symmetry.space_group_name_H-M   'P 1'
#
loop_
_entity.id
_entity.type
_entity.pdbx_description
1 polymer ?
#
loop_
_entity_poly.entity_id
_entity_poly.type
_entity_poly.pdbx_seq_one_letter_code
_entity_poly.pdbx_strand_id
1 'polypeptide(L)'
;MFNIKVSICQALFIFSYYLLFQGLGKQSLEYFHQAYLMASALGIHKDTPGLKEIDKDEQRCIRYTSYYHDSHLACTISIQPLYLFLAPSWTPLNPVYQTNPDSKGPNELLMAECICLTIKCYTIYWIISANLMNKYSQLTLNNPRAFSPDNKTRVIYVLQTLFNHSLIRTLDLHLNLSVKCKSSEELEIVKNFAKMHVGLYHSIIIILNSQFSPENPTLELDQSTKKQLWSAEALYRITIDVNPLCLPMFYHYLCFLSLLYIKLILTYDHISQLKELFLGKLKQVYELFNDYRSKYNMPNDIIEVVDIITTYYNIKV
;
A
#
# COMPACT_ATOMS: atom_id res chain seq x y z
N MET A 1 22.75 27.13 12.42
CA MET A 1 21.64 27.37 11.48
C MET A 1 21.51 26.13 10.62
N PHE A 2 20.36 25.44 10.62
CA PHE A 2 20.17 24.26 9.77
C PHE A 2 20.39 24.65 8.31
N ASN A 3 21.12 23.82 7.55
CA ASN A 3 21.30 24.03 6.12
C ASN A 3 20.01 23.63 5.40
N ILE A 4 19.06 24.57 5.30
CA ILE A 4 17.75 24.33 4.72
C ILE A 4 17.87 24.43 3.19
N LYS A 5 17.88 23.28 2.52
CA LYS A 5 17.93 23.17 1.05
C LYS A 5 16.92 22.12 0.58
N VAL A 6 16.32 22.34 -0.59
CA VAL A 6 15.36 21.41 -1.22
C VAL A 6 15.96 20.02 -1.38
N SER A 7 17.21 19.92 -1.85
CA SER A 7 17.90 18.64 -2.03
C SER A 7 18.12 17.87 -0.73
N ILE A 8 18.37 18.57 0.39
CA ILE A 8 18.50 17.94 1.70
C ILE A 8 17.14 17.44 2.19
N CYS A 9 16.07 18.24 1.99
CA CYS A 9 14.71 17.83 2.31
C CYS A 9 14.29 16.57 1.53
N GLN A 10 14.56 16.52 0.22
CA GLN A 10 14.34 15.34 -0.62
C GLN A 10 15.10 14.12 -0.09
N ALA A 11 16.40 14.27 0.17
CA ALA A 11 17.23 13.18 0.68
C ALA A 11 16.71 12.62 2.01
N LEU A 12 16.25 13.48 2.91
CA LEU A 12 15.66 13.05 4.19
C LEU A 12 14.36 12.27 3.99
N PHE A 13 13.46 12.72 3.10
CA PHE A 13 12.25 11.97 2.79
C PHE A 13 12.56 10.60 2.15
N ILE A 14 13.51 10.55 1.21
CA ILE A 14 13.94 9.31 0.55
C ILE A 14 14.53 8.35 1.59
N PHE A 15 15.46 8.82 2.42
CA PHE A 15 16.13 8.00 3.42
C PHE A 15 15.17 7.49 4.49
N SER A 16 14.27 8.35 4.96
CA SER A 16 13.21 7.96 5.87
C SER A 16 12.34 6.86 5.25
N TYR A 17 11.94 6.99 3.99
CA TYR A 17 11.04 6.02 3.38
C TYR A 17 11.71 4.67 3.13
N TYR A 18 13.00 4.70 2.77
CA TYR A 18 13.85 3.51 2.71
C TYR A 18 13.90 2.77 4.05
N LEU A 19 14.17 3.48 5.16
CA LEU A 19 14.18 2.88 6.50
C LEU A 19 12.84 2.28 6.88
N LEU A 20 11.73 2.92 6.50
CA LEU A 20 10.39 2.38 6.74
C LEU A 20 10.20 1.01 6.09
N PHE A 21 10.63 0.84 4.83
CA PHE A 21 10.57 -0.44 4.13
C PHE A 21 11.48 -1.51 4.73
N GLN A 22 12.55 -1.12 5.43
CA GLN A 22 13.39 -2.04 6.20
C GLN A 22 12.78 -2.45 7.56
N GLY A 23 11.58 -1.97 7.89
CA GLY A 23 10.96 -2.21 9.19
C GLY A 23 11.52 -1.33 10.31
N LEU A 24 12.37 -0.36 10.00
CA LEU A 24 13.00 0.57 10.95
C LEU A 24 12.11 1.80 11.17
N GLY A 25 10.85 1.57 11.55
CA GLY A 25 9.83 2.62 11.61
C GLY A 25 10.14 3.76 12.59
N LYS A 26 10.78 3.46 13.73
CA LYS A 26 11.18 4.50 14.70
C LYS A 26 12.28 5.41 14.15
N GLN A 27 13.31 4.83 13.53
CA GLN A 27 14.38 5.59 12.89
C GLN A 27 13.83 6.40 11.70
N SER A 28 12.95 5.79 10.90
CA SER A 28 12.25 6.51 9.82
C SER A 28 11.56 7.77 10.35
N LEU A 29 10.84 7.68 11.47
CA LEU A 29 10.13 8.83 12.05
C LEU A 29 11.03 10.02 12.36
N GLU A 30 12.26 9.79 12.82
CA GLU A 30 13.21 10.87 13.12
C GLU A 30 13.63 11.65 11.87
N TYR A 31 13.96 10.92 10.79
CA TYR A 31 14.27 11.53 9.50
C TYR A 31 13.05 12.19 8.87
N PHE A 32 11.88 11.57 8.97
CA PHE A 32 10.61 12.12 8.50
C PHE A 32 10.32 13.46 9.17
N HIS A 33 10.47 13.55 10.49
CA HIS A 33 10.22 14.78 11.25
C HIS A 33 11.19 15.89 10.83
N GLN A 34 12.48 15.59 10.65
CA GLN A 34 13.43 16.58 10.14
C GLN A 34 13.04 17.07 8.73
N ALA A 35 12.66 16.16 7.85
CA ALA A 35 12.21 16.48 6.50
C ALA A 35 10.95 17.36 6.53
N TYR A 36 9.97 17.03 7.39
CA TYR A 36 8.74 17.79 7.61
C TYR A 36 9.02 19.24 8.04
N LEU A 37 9.91 19.44 9.02
CA LEU A 37 10.27 20.78 9.49
C LEU A 37 10.97 21.58 8.39
N MET A 38 11.85 20.94 7.61
CA MET A 38 12.50 21.59 6.46
C MET A 38 11.49 21.92 5.36
N ALA A 39 10.57 21.02 5.03
CA ALA A 39 9.53 21.23 4.03
C ALA A 39 8.62 22.41 4.41
N SER A 40 8.28 22.51 5.70
CA SER A 40 7.53 23.63 6.26
C SER A 40 8.30 24.95 6.14
N ALA A 41 9.59 24.97 6.49
CA ALA A 41 10.44 26.15 6.38
C ALA A 41 10.67 26.59 4.93
N LEU A 42 10.75 25.64 4.00
CA LEU A 42 10.88 25.87 2.55
C LEU A 42 9.55 26.28 1.89
N GLY A 43 8.43 26.21 2.61
CA GLY A 43 7.12 26.53 2.06
C GLY A 43 6.59 25.49 1.06
N ILE A 44 7.12 24.27 1.05
CA ILE A 44 6.75 23.19 0.10
C ILE A 44 5.25 22.88 0.11
N HIS A 45 4.58 23.13 1.24
CA HIS A 45 3.15 22.89 1.39
C HIS A 45 2.26 23.89 0.64
N LYS A 46 2.84 24.99 0.13
CA LYS A 46 2.12 26.08 -0.53
C LYS A 46 2.55 26.21 -1.98
N ASP A 47 1.62 26.59 -2.85
CA ASP A 47 1.96 27.00 -4.21
C ASP A 47 2.56 28.41 -4.17
N THR A 48 3.89 28.49 -4.15
CA THR A 48 4.61 29.77 -4.03
C THR A 48 4.57 30.56 -5.33
N PRO A 49 4.03 31.80 -5.35
CA PRO A 49 4.01 32.62 -6.55
C PRO A 49 5.44 33.05 -6.95
N GLY A 50 5.68 33.22 -8.25
CA GLY A 50 6.96 33.71 -8.78
C GLY A 50 8.03 32.64 -9.04
N LEU A 51 7.85 31.39 -8.60
CA LEU A 51 8.74 30.28 -8.98
C LEU A 51 8.57 29.87 -10.45
N LYS A 52 9.63 29.33 -11.06
CA LYS A 52 9.55 28.69 -12.39
C LYS A 52 8.68 27.43 -12.29
N GLU A 53 8.07 27.02 -13.40
CA GLU A 53 7.14 25.87 -13.37
C GLU A 53 7.82 24.56 -12.96
N ILE A 54 9.07 24.34 -13.38
CA ILE A 54 9.84 23.16 -12.96
C ILE A 54 10.07 23.13 -11.44
N ASP A 55 10.40 24.27 -10.83
CA ASP A 55 10.61 24.38 -9.38
C ASP A 55 9.29 24.18 -8.61
N LYS A 56 8.18 24.67 -9.17
CA LYS A 56 6.83 24.42 -8.61
C LYS A 56 6.48 22.94 -8.68
N ASP A 57 6.75 22.29 -9.81
CA ASP A 57 6.45 20.87 -10.00
C ASP A 57 7.31 20.00 -9.06
N GLU A 58 8.59 20.34 -8.88
CA GLU A 58 9.47 19.71 -7.88
C GLU A 58 8.88 19.84 -6.47
N GLN A 59 8.46 21.04 -6.05
CA GLN A 59 7.84 21.24 -4.75
C GLN A 59 6.54 20.45 -4.59
N ARG A 60 5.69 20.39 -5.63
CA ARG A 60 4.47 19.56 -5.63
C ARG A 60 4.81 18.09 -5.48
N CYS A 61 5.83 17.60 -6.17
CA CYS A 61 6.26 16.21 -6.09
C CYS A 61 6.74 15.84 -4.67
N ILE A 62 7.53 16.72 -4.04
CA ILE A 62 7.94 16.55 -2.63
C ILE A 62 6.72 16.58 -1.72
N ARG A 63 5.80 17.53 -1.91
CA ARG A 63 4.56 17.66 -1.12
C ARG A 63 3.74 16.37 -1.16
N TYR A 64 3.43 15.84 -2.34
CA TYR A 64 2.61 14.63 -2.43
C TYR A 64 3.31 13.39 -1.91
N THR A 65 4.62 13.25 -2.17
CA THR A 65 5.44 12.19 -1.59
C THR A 65 5.42 12.25 -0.06
N SER A 66 5.52 13.45 0.53
CA SER A 66 5.46 13.63 1.98
C SER A 66 4.12 13.19 2.58
N TYR A 67 3.00 13.44 1.92
CA TYR A 67 1.66 13.05 2.39
C TYR A 67 1.47 11.53 2.36
N TYR A 68 1.90 10.89 1.27
CA TYR A 68 1.84 9.45 1.13
C TYR A 68 2.72 8.75 2.18
N HIS A 69 3.95 9.24 2.34
CA HIS A 69 4.88 8.72 3.33
C HIS A 69 4.32 8.88 4.75
N ASP A 70 3.83 10.06 5.13
CA ASP A 70 3.22 10.27 6.45
C ASP A 70 2.09 9.30 6.74
N SER A 71 1.20 9.07 5.77
CA SER A 71 0.10 8.11 5.90
C SER A 71 0.63 6.69 6.10
N HIS A 72 1.62 6.26 5.30
CA HIS A 72 2.24 4.94 5.45
C HIS A 72 2.92 4.79 6.81
N LEU A 73 3.76 5.75 7.19
CA LEU A 73 4.48 5.77 8.46
C LEU A 73 3.51 5.74 9.64
N ALA A 74 2.47 6.58 9.62
CA ALA A 74 1.45 6.64 10.65
C ALA A 74 0.70 5.32 10.83
N CYS A 75 0.43 4.60 9.74
CA CYS A 75 -0.16 3.26 9.80
C CYS A 75 0.81 2.23 10.37
N THR A 76 2.09 2.24 9.94
CA THR A 76 3.09 1.24 10.34
C THR A 76 3.47 1.32 11.82
N ILE A 77 3.69 2.54 12.34
CA ILE A 77 4.08 2.73 13.75
C ILE A 77 2.93 3.19 14.64
N SER A 78 1.69 3.17 14.13
CA SER A 78 0.47 3.51 14.88
C SER A 78 0.49 4.90 15.55
N ILE A 79 0.99 5.90 14.83
CA ILE A 79 0.97 7.31 15.28
C ILE A 79 -0.08 8.12 14.53
N GLN A 80 -0.36 9.33 15.00
CA GLN A 80 -1.18 10.28 14.25
C GLN A 80 -0.38 10.86 13.07
N PRO A 81 -0.93 10.90 11.84
CA PRO A 81 -0.25 11.53 10.71
C PRO A 81 -0.04 13.03 10.96
N LEU A 82 1.15 13.55 10.63
CA LEU A 82 1.51 14.97 10.78
C LEU A 82 0.76 15.87 9.78
N TYR A 83 0.44 15.34 8.60
CA TYR A 83 -0.30 16.03 7.53
C TYR A 83 -1.81 15.82 7.60
N LEU A 84 -2.34 15.13 8.63
CA LEU A 84 -3.77 14.74 8.72
C LEU A 84 -4.76 15.91 8.49
N PHE A 85 -4.41 17.12 8.92
CA PHE A 85 -5.27 18.31 8.81
C PHE A 85 -4.88 19.28 7.70
N LEU A 86 -3.82 18.97 6.96
CA LEU A 86 -3.43 19.75 5.78
C LEU A 86 -4.21 19.19 4.61
N ALA A 87 -5.41 19.74 4.37
CA ALA A 87 -6.23 19.38 3.22
C ALA A 87 -5.34 19.44 1.95
N PRO A 88 -5.20 18.34 1.20
CA PRO A 88 -4.29 18.34 0.08
C PRO A 88 -4.85 19.28 -0.99
N SER A 89 -4.20 20.42 -1.20
CA SER A 89 -4.39 21.18 -2.44
C SER A 89 -3.85 20.34 -3.57
N TRP A 90 -4.75 19.88 -4.45
CA TRP A 90 -4.34 19.14 -5.62
C TRP A 90 -4.08 20.10 -6.79
N THR A 91 -2.85 20.08 -7.24
CA THR A 91 -2.40 20.65 -8.51
C THR A 91 -1.69 19.56 -9.30
N PRO A 92 -2.10 19.26 -10.55
CA PRO A 92 -1.49 18.21 -11.35
C PRO A 92 0.03 18.35 -11.45
N LEU A 93 0.73 17.23 -11.31
CA LEU A 93 2.14 17.13 -11.70
C LEU A 93 2.24 17.07 -13.22
N ASN A 94 3.28 17.68 -13.78
CA ASN A 94 3.58 17.59 -15.20
C ASN A 94 4.46 16.35 -15.47
N PRO A 95 3.96 15.35 -16.22
CA PRO A 95 4.74 14.15 -16.56
C PRO A 95 6.10 14.43 -17.20
N VAL A 96 6.22 15.53 -17.96
CA VAL A 96 7.48 15.92 -18.64
C VAL A 96 8.61 16.17 -17.63
N TYR A 97 8.31 16.63 -16.42
CA TYR A 97 9.33 16.84 -15.38
C TYR A 97 9.63 15.58 -14.56
N GLN A 98 8.90 14.49 -14.82
CA GLN A 98 9.08 13.20 -14.14
C GLN A 98 9.79 12.16 -15.02
N THR A 99 10.14 12.51 -16.26
CA THR A 99 10.95 11.66 -17.15
C THR A 99 12.44 11.86 -16.87
N ASN A 100 13.24 10.81 -17.04
CA ASN A 100 14.70 10.92 -17.07
C ASN A 100 15.12 11.55 -18.41
N PRO A 101 15.79 12.72 -18.40
CA PRO A 101 16.20 13.40 -19.63
C PRO A 101 17.20 12.59 -20.48
N ASP A 102 17.90 11.63 -19.88
CA ASP A 102 18.90 10.81 -20.56
C ASP A 102 18.35 9.49 -21.11
N SER A 103 17.10 9.16 -20.80
CA SER A 103 16.49 7.91 -21.26
C SER A 103 16.02 8.02 -22.70
N LYS A 104 16.17 6.91 -23.44
CA LYS A 104 15.74 6.75 -24.83
C LYS A 104 14.51 5.84 -24.95
N GLY A 105 13.87 5.54 -23.82
CA GLY A 105 12.71 4.64 -23.77
C GLY A 105 11.50 5.30 -24.43
N PRO A 106 10.88 4.68 -25.46
CA PRO A 106 9.74 5.28 -26.16
C PRO A 106 8.50 5.43 -25.25
N ASN A 107 8.40 4.60 -24.21
CA ASN A 107 7.25 4.55 -23.30
C ASN A 107 7.47 5.34 -21.99
N GLU A 108 8.59 6.05 -21.85
CA GLU A 108 8.94 6.73 -20.61
C GLU A 108 7.94 7.83 -20.22
N LEU A 109 7.49 8.62 -21.19
CA LEU A 109 6.47 9.64 -20.93
C LEU A 109 5.16 9.01 -20.43
N LEU A 110 4.76 7.87 -20.98
CA LEU A 110 3.58 7.14 -20.53
C LEU A 110 3.77 6.58 -19.10
N MET A 111 4.97 6.09 -18.76
CA MET A 111 5.27 5.68 -17.39
C MET A 111 5.20 6.87 -16.43
N ALA A 112 5.73 8.03 -16.81
CA ALA A 112 5.60 9.26 -16.04
C ALA A 112 4.14 9.70 -15.88
N GLU A 113 3.31 9.60 -16.93
CA GLU A 113 1.86 9.84 -16.84
C GLU A 113 1.19 8.89 -15.85
N CYS A 114 1.54 7.60 -15.89
CA CYS A 114 1.04 6.61 -14.94
C CYS A 114 1.46 6.93 -13.50
N ILE A 115 2.71 7.33 -13.27
CA ILE A 115 3.21 7.72 -11.94
C ILE A 115 2.45 8.96 -11.42
N CYS A 116 2.32 10.01 -12.23
CA CYS A 116 1.55 11.20 -11.89
C CYS A 116 0.09 10.85 -11.56
N LEU A 117 -0.50 9.91 -12.32
CA LEU A 117 -1.86 9.44 -12.09
C LEU A 117 -1.97 8.65 -10.77
N THR A 118 -1.01 7.78 -10.48
CA THR A 118 -0.94 7.06 -9.21
C THR A 118 -0.84 8.03 -8.03
N ILE A 119 0.02 9.04 -8.11
CA ILE A 119 0.15 10.08 -7.08
C ILE A 119 -1.18 10.84 -6.88
N LYS A 120 -1.85 11.21 -7.98
CA LYS A 120 -3.18 11.82 -7.95
C LYS A 120 -4.18 10.94 -7.22
N CYS A 121 -4.25 9.67 -7.61
CA CYS A 121 -5.19 8.72 -7.03
C CYS A 121 -4.95 8.59 -5.53
N TYR A 122 -3.70 8.41 -5.10
CA TYR A 122 -3.36 8.32 -3.68
C TYR A 122 -3.78 9.57 -2.90
N THR A 123 -3.38 10.74 -3.41
CA THR A 123 -3.59 12.03 -2.73
C THR A 123 -5.08 12.37 -2.59
N ILE A 124 -5.85 12.19 -3.65
CA ILE A 124 -7.26 12.60 -3.68
C ILE A 124 -8.18 11.53 -3.09
N TYR A 125 -7.93 10.26 -3.39
CA TYR A 125 -8.90 9.20 -3.13
C TYR A 125 -8.50 8.24 -2.00
N TRP A 126 -7.21 7.92 -1.82
CA TRP A 126 -6.81 6.85 -0.89
C TRP A 126 -6.41 7.35 0.50
N ILE A 127 -5.64 8.45 0.59
CA ILE A 127 -5.06 8.92 1.86
C ILE A 127 -6.13 9.18 2.93
N ILE A 128 -7.25 9.79 2.57
CA ILE A 128 -8.34 10.10 3.53
C ILE A 128 -8.88 8.80 4.14
N SER A 129 -9.23 7.84 3.31
CA SER A 129 -9.78 6.55 3.74
C SER A 129 -8.76 5.75 4.57
N ALA A 130 -7.48 5.76 4.16
CA ALA A 130 -6.39 5.11 4.90
C ALA A 130 -6.18 5.74 6.29
N ASN A 131 -6.17 7.07 6.37
CA ASN A 131 -6.01 7.78 7.64
C ASN A 131 -7.20 7.55 8.59
N LEU A 132 -8.43 7.49 8.06
CA LEU A 132 -9.62 7.12 8.85
C LEU A 132 -9.53 5.68 9.37
N MET A 133 -9.08 4.73 8.54
CA MET A 133 -8.86 3.34 8.97
C MET A 133 -7.79 3.24 10.05
N ASN A 134 -6.68 3.98 9.92
CA ASN A 134 -5.63 4.04 10.95
C ASN A 134 -6.19 4.58 12.27
N LYS A 135 -6.93 5.69 12.22
CA LYS A 135 -7.54 6.27 13.42
C LYS A 135 -8.51 5.31 14.08
N TYR A 136 -9.35 4.63 13.30
CA TYR A 136 -10.24 3.59 13.80
C TYR A 136 -9.45 2.47 14.49
N SER A 137 -8.40 1.97 13.86
CA SER A 137 -7.55 0.89 14.40
C SER A 137 -6.87 1.29 15.71
N GLN A 138 -6.38 2.52 15.82
CA GLN A 138 -5.82 3.05 17.07
C GLN A 138 -6.87 3.12 18.19
N LEU A 139 -8.10 3.55 17.87
CA LEU A 139 -9.18 3.63 18.85
C LEU A 139 -9.62 2.25 19.32
N THR A 140 -9.69 1.26 18.43
CA THR A 140 -10.07 -0.11 18.80
C THR A 140 -8.97 -0.81 19.59
N LEU A 141 -7.70 -0.55 19.30
CA LEU A 141 -6.57 -1.07 20.09
C LEU A 141 -6.54 -0.48 21.51
N ASN A 142 -6.71 0.84 21.64
CA ASN A 142 -6.62 1.52 22.94
C ASN A 142 -7.90 1.36 23.78
N ASN A 143 -9.05 1.16 23.15
CA ASN A 143 -10.32 0.94 23.85
C ASN A 143 -11.22 -0.04 23.09
N PRO A 144 -10.99 -1.37 23.23
CA PRO A 144 -11.75 -2.40 22.52
C PRO A 144 -13.25 -2.40 22.79
N ARG A 145 -13.65 -1.83 23.94
CA ARG A 145 -15.04 -1.71 24.42
C ARG A 145 -15.71 -0.38 24.03
N ALA A 146 -14.96 0.59 23.49
CA ALA A 146 -15.52 1.89 23.10
C ALA A 146 -16.61 1.79 22.02
N PHE A 147 -16.55 0.74 21.19
CA PHE A 147 -17.50 0.53 20.11
C PHE A 147 -18.39 -0.66 20.41
N SER A 148 -19.71 -0.43 20.44
CA SER A 148 -20.70 -1.50 20.35
C SER A 148 -20.52 -2.27 19.02
N PRO A 149 -20.96 -3.54 18.94
CA PRO A 149 -20.95 -4.30 17.69
C PRO A 149 -21.58 -3.53 16.51
N ASP A 150 -22.72 -2.85 16.73
CA ASP A 150 -23.41 -2.06 15.71
C ASP A 150 -22.56 -0.87 15.21
N ASN A 151 -21.87 -0.20 16.13
CA ASN A 151 -20.97 0.90 15.77
C ASN A 151 -19.76 0.39 14.95
N LYS A 152 -19.22 -0.79 15.28
CA LYS A 152 -18.14 -1.40 14.49
C LYS A 152 -18.61 -1.70 13.06
N THR A 153 -19.76 -2.36 12.91
CA THR A 153 -20.37 -2.66 11.60
C THR A 153 -20.57 -1.40 10.75
N ARG A 154 -21.06 -0.31 11.36
CA ARG A 154 -21.26 0.97 10.66
C ARG A 154 -19.94 1.59 10.18
N VAL A 155 -18.91 1.62 11.02
CA VAL A 155 -17.60 2.18 10.64
C VAL A 155 -16.97 1.39 9.50
N ILE A 156 -17.02 0.05 9.56
CA ILE A 156 -16.55 -0.82 8.47
C ILE A 156 -17.30 -0.52 7.18
N TYR A 157 -18.63 -0.42 7.23
CA TYR A 157 -19.44 -0.14 6.05
C TYR A 157 -19.04 1.19 5.40
N VAL A 158 -18.81 2.23 6.20
CA VAL A 158 -18.32 3.53 5.72
C VAL A 158 -16.94 3.38 5.07
N LEU A 159 -15.98 2.71 5.74
CA LEU A 159 -14.65 2.50 5.20
C LEU A 159 -14.68 1.68 3.89
N GLN A 160 -15.47 0.61 3.82
CA GLN A 160 -15.66 -0.19 2.61
C GLN A 160 -16.25 0.65 1.47
N THR A 161 -17.25 1.48 1.77
CA THR A 161 -17.85 2.39 0.79
C THR A 161 -16.83 3.38 0.24
N LEU A 162 -16.01 3.96 1.13
CA LEU A 162 -14.94 4.88 0.74
C LEU A 162 -13.88 4.18 -0.12
N PHE A 163 -13.39 3.00 0.28
CA PHE A 163 -12.41 2.26 -0.53
C PHE A 163 -12.96 1.79 -1.88
N ASN A 164 -14.23 1.40 -1.94
CA ASN A 164 -14.91 1.09 -3.20
C ASN A 164 -14.96 2.31 -4.11
N HIS A 165 -15.35 3.47 -3.56
CA HIS A 165 -15.33 4.73 -4.30
C HIS A 165 -13.93 5.07 -4.81
N SER A 166 -12.90 4.96 -3.95
CA SER A 166 -11.51 5.23 -4.32
C SER A 166 -11.02 4.31 -5.45
N LEU A 167 -11.35 3.02 -5.38
CA LEU A 167 -11.01 2.06 -6.44
C LEU A 167 -11.71 2.40 -7.75
N ILE A 168 -13.02 2.63 -7.74
CA ILE A 168 -13.80 2.96 -8.94
C ILE A 168 -13.22 4.20 -9.63
N ARG A 169 -12.96 5.28 -8.88
CA ARG A 169 -12.38 6.51 -9.44
C ARG A 169 -10.97 6.31 -9.98
N THR A 170 -10.17 5.48 -9.31
CA THR A 170 -8.82 5.12 -9.78
C THR A 170 -8.87 4.34 -11.08
N LEU A 171 -9.75 3.34 -11.18
CA LEU A 171 -9.90 2.52 -12.39
C LEU A 171 -10.45 3.32 -13.57
N ASP A 172 -11.42 4.21 -13.33
CA ASP A 172 -11.94 5.13 -14.34
C ASP A 172 -10.82 6.02 -14.91
N LEU A 173 -9.92 6.52 -14.05
CA LEU A 173 -8.77 7.30 -14.49
C LEU A 173 -7.77 6.50 -15.35
N HIS A 174 -7.45 5.25 -14.96
CA HIS A 174 -6.60 4.38 -15.77
C HIS A 174 -7.27 3.98 -17.09
N LEU A 175 -8.58 3.73 -17.08
CA LEU A 175 -9.35 3.44 -18.29
C LEU A 175 -9.27 4.63 -19.27
N ASN A 176 -9.46 5.85 -18.78
CA ASN A 176 -9.34 7.07 -19.59
C ASN A 176 -7.92 7.26 -20.17
N LEU A 177 -6.88 6.89 -19.41
CA LEU A 177 -5.51 6.89 -19.94
C LEU A 177 -5.31 5.82 -21.01
N SER A 178 -5.89 4.63 -20.81
CA SER A 178 -5.76 3.49 -21.73
C SER A 178 -6.35 3.76 -23.12
N VAL A 179 -7.37 4.62 -23.21
CA VAL A 179 -7.98 5.04 -24.50
C VAL A 179 -6.96 5.78 -25.38
N LYS A 180 -5.92 6.36 -24.80
CA LYS A 180 -4.86 7.07 -25.53
C LYS A 180 -3.71 6.17 -25.96
N CYS A 181 -3.65 4.93 -25.47
CA CYS A 181 -2.60 3.99 -25.83
C CYS A 181 -2.69 3.60 -27.30
N LYS A 182 -1.55 3.62 -27.99
CA LYS A 182 -1.44 3.35 -29.43
C LYS A 182 -0.97 1.92 -29.73
N SER A 183 -0.49 1.21 -28.72
CA SER A 183 0.05 -0.15 -28.85
C SER A 183 -0.41 -1.05 -27.70
N SER A 184 -0.29 -2.36 -27.90
CA SER A 184 -0.52 -3.35 -26.85
C SER A 184 0.49 -3.22 -25.71
N GLU A 185 1.71 -2.79 -26.00
CA GLU A 185 2.76 -2.55 -25.00
C GLU A 185 2.38 -1.38 -24.08
N GLU A 186 1.95 -0.25 -24.64
CA GLU A 186 1.47 0.91 -23.87
C GLU A 186 0.25 0.54 -23.01
N LEU A 187 -0.68 -0.23 -23.56
CA LEU A 187 -1.85 -0.72 -22.82
C LEU A 187 -1.45 -1.61 -21.64
N GLU A 188 -0.46 -2.48 -21.83
CA GLU A 188 0.04 -3.35 -20.78
C GLU A 188 0.73 -2.54 -19.66
N ILE A 189 1.44 -1.46 -19.98
CA ILE A 189 1.98 -0.53 -18.97
C ILE A 189 0.84 0.05 -18.12
N VAL A 190 -0.18 0.65 -18.73
CA VAL A 190 -1.31 1.25 -18.00
C VAL A 190 -2.05 0.21 -17.15
N LYS A 191 -2.26 -0.99 -17.70
CA LYS A 191 -2.90 -2.11 -17.00
C LYS A 191 -2.10 -2.55 -15.78
N ASN A 192 -0.78 -2.55 -15.86
CA ASN A 192 0.07 -2.91 -14.71
C ASN A 192 -0.06 -1.90 -13.58
N PHE A 193 -0.06 -0.59 -13.86
CA PHE A 193 -0.34 0.42 -12.84
C PHE A 193 -1.75 0.29 -12.23
N ALA A 194 -2.77 -0.01 -13.06
CA ALA A 194 -4.12 -0.27 -12.56
C ALA A 194 -4.16 -1.49 -11.63
N LYS A 195 -3.47 -2.59 -11.99
CA LYS A 195 -3.34 -3.80 -11.15
C LYS A 195 -2.74 -3.48 -9.78
N MET A 196 -1.76 -2.57 -9.69
CA MET A 196 -1.18 -2.16 -8.40
C MET A 196 -2.24 -1.56 -7.46
N HIS A 197 -3.14 -0.72 -7.98
CA HIS A 197 -4.23 -0.15 -7.19
C HIS A 197 -5.29 -1.18 -6.79
N VAL A 198 -5.58 -2.16 -7.66
CA VAL A 198 -6.45 -3.29 -7.32
C VAL A 198 -5.81 -4.14 -6.22
N GLY A 199 -4.50 -4.38 -6.28
CA GLY A 199 -3.77 -5.09 -5.24
C GLY A 199 -3.79 -4.36 -3.90
N LEU A 200 -3.58 -3.04 -3.91
CA LEU A 200 -3.74 -2.21 -2.71
C LEU A 200 -5.14 -2.35 -2.11
N TYR A 201 -6.19 -2.25 -2.95
CA TYR A 201 -7.57 -2.38 -2.51
C TYR A 201 -7.79 -3.68 -1.74
N HIS A 202 -7.44 -4.83 -2.34
CA HIS A 202 -7.67 -6.12 -1.70
C HIS A 202 -6.83 -6.31 -0.44
N SER A 203 -5.61 -5.78 -0.41
CA SER A 203 -4.77 -5.76 0.80
C SER A 203 -5.48 -5.01 1.93
N ILE A 204 -6.03 -3.83 1.65
CA ILE A 204 -6.79 -3.03 2.63
C ILE A 204 -8.06 -3.76 3.10
N ILE A 205 -8.81 -4.39 2.18
CA ILE A 205 -10.01 -5.15 2.54
C ILE A 205 -9.67 -6.30 3.49
N ILE A 206 -8.57 -7.01 3.27
CA ILE A 206 -8.13 -8.07 4.19
C ILE A 206 -7.76 -7.47 5.55
N ILE A 207 -7.00 -6.36 5.61
CA ILE A 207 -6.65 -5.69 6.88
C ILE A 207 -7.91 -5.33 7.65
N LEU A 208 -8.87 -4.68 6.98
CA LEU A 208 -10.12 -4.22 7.60
C LEU A 208 -10.94 -5.39 8.18
N ASN A 209 -11.08 -6.47 7.41
CA ASN A 209 -11.85 -7.64 7.84
C ASN A 209 -11.06 -8.52 8.85
N SER A 210 -9.74 -8.37 8.94
CA SER A 210 -8.90 -9.06 9.94
C SER A 210 -9.15 -8.60 11.37
N GLN A 211 -9.82 -7.46 11.56
CA GLN A 211 -10.18 -6.95 12.87
C GLN A 211 -11.37 -7.69 13.51
N PHE A 212 -12.02 -8.60 12.77
CA PHE A 212 -13.25 -9.29 13.16
C PHE A 212 -13.09 -10.81 13.17
N SER A 213 -12.02 -11.30 13.80
CA SER A 213 -11.87 -12.74 14.02
C SER A 213 -13.03 -13.27 14.86
N PRO A 214 -13.64 -14.40 14.47
CA PRO A 214 -14.72 -14.99 15.24
C PRO A 214 -14.21 -15.40 16.62
N GLU A 215 -14.92 -15.02 17.68
CA GLU A 215 -14.62 -15.49 19.04
C GLU A 215 -14.87 -16.99 19.18
N ASN A 216 -15.89 -17.51 18.48
CA ASN A 216 -16.27 -18.92 18.45
C ASN A 216 -16.28 -19.43 16.99
N PRO A 217 -15.11 -19.76 16.42
CA PRO A 217 -14.99 -20.27 15.06
C PRO A 217 -15.76 -21.58 14.87
N THR A 218 -16.65 -21.61 13.88
CA THR A 218 -17.44 -22.78 13.48
C THR A 218 -17.02 -23.24 12.08
N LEU A 219 -17.56 -24.40 11.63
CA LEU A 219 -17.33 -24.89 10.27
C LEU A 219 -17.87 -23.92 9.20
N GLU A 220 -18.92 -23.15 9.52
CA GLU A 220 -19.41 -22.12 8.63
C GLU A 220 -18.59 -20.83 8.80
N LEU A 221 -17.91 -20.42 7.73
CA LEU A 221 -17.16 -19.19 7.73
C LEU A 221 -18.07 -17.97 7.88
N ASP A 222 -17.71 -17.07 8.78
CA ASP A 222 -18.39 -15.78 8.93
C ASP A 222 -18.17 -14.89 7.70
N GLN A 223 -18.97 -13.83 7.58
CA GLN A 223 -18.94 -12.93 6.43
C GLN A 223 -17.59 -12.20 6.28
N SER A 224 -16.92 -11.87 7.39
CA SER A 224 -15.62 -11.21 7.39
C SER A 224 -14.56 -12.14 6.80
N THR A 225 -14.50 -13.38 7.29
CA THR A 225 -13.57 -14.40 6.78
C THR A 225 -13.83 -14.72 5.31
N LYS A 226 -15.10 -14.83 4.89
CA LYS A 226 -15.46 -14.99 3.46
C LYS A 226 -14.92 -13.84 2.60
N LYS A 227 -15.04 -12.59 3.05
CA LYS A 227 -14.51 -11.40 2.34
C LYS A 227 -12.97 -11.38 2.29
N GLN A 228 -12.30 -11.82 3.36
CA GLN A 228 -10.84 -11.96 3.37
C GLN A 228 -10.39 -12.97 2.33
N LEU A 229 -11.01 -14.15 2.30
CA LEU A 229 -10.66 -15.21 1.34
C LEU A 229 -10.92 -14.79 -0.10
N TRP A 230 -12.02 -14.08 -0.37
CA TRP A 230 -12.29 -13.51 -1.69
C TRP A 230 -11.19 -12.53 -2.13
N SER A 231 -10.78 -11.63 -1.23
CA SER A 231 -9.70 -10.68 -1.52
C SER A 231 -8.33 -11.35 -1.63
N ALA A 232 -8.09 -12.41 -0.85
CA ALA A 232 -6.86 -13.18 -0.87
C ALA A 232 -6.67 -13.89 -2.21
N GLU A 233 -7.75 -14.51 -2.72
CA GLU A 233 -7.76 -15.12 -4.04
C GLU A 233 -7.52 -14.09 -5.16
N ALA A 234 -8.12 -12.90 -5.05
CA ALA A 234 -7.88 -11.82 -6.01
C ALA A 234 -6.42 -11.35 -6.00
N LEU A 235 -5.82 -11.16 -4.82
CA LEU A 235 -4.40 -10.84 -4.68
C LEU A 235 -3.49 -11.91 -5.27
N TYR A 236 -3.76 -13.18 -4.95
CA TYR A 236 -3.00 -14.31 -5.46
C TYR A 236 -3.01 -14.33 -7.00
N ARG A 237 -4.17 -14.11 -7.62
CA ARG A 237 -4.29 -14.01 -9.09
C ARG A 237 -3.52 -12.83 -9.68
N ILE A 238 -3.54 -11.67 -9.01
CA ILE A 238 -2.76 -10.50 -9.44
C ILE A 238 -1.27 -10.82 -9.42
N THR A 239 -0.81 -11.60 -8.44
CA THR A 239 0.60 -11.98 -8.36
C THR A 239 0.99 -12.95 -9.47
N ILE A 240 0.20 -13.98 -9.79
CA ILE A 240 0.54 -15.01 -10.79
C ILE A 240 0.97 -14.42 -12.16
N ASP A 241 0.29 -13.38 -12.64
CA ASP A 241 0.61 -12.72 -13.92
C ASP A 241 1.79 -11.75 -13.79
N VAL A 242 3.02 -12.30 -13.82
CA VAL A 242 4.22 -11.56 -13.44
C VAL A 242 4.63 -10.47 -14.45
N ASN A 243 4.66 -9.21 -13.99
CA ASN A 243 5.50 -8.15 -14.55
C ASN A 243 6.70 -7.92 -13.61
N PRO A 244 7.97 -8.01 -14.10
CA PRO A 244 9.16 -7.72 -13.29
C PRO A 244 9.16 -6.35 -12.60
N LEU A 245 8.51 -5.34 -13.18
CA LEU A 245 8.38 -4.01 -12.59
C LEU A 245 7.60 -3.99 -11.26
N CYS A 246 6.79 -5.03 -11.01
CA CYS A 246 5.94 -5.13 -9.82
C CYS A 246 6.53 -6.07 -8.75
N LEU A 247 7.74 -6.60 -8.97
CA LEU A 247 8.28 -7.70 -8.19
C LEU A 247 8.37 -7.43 -6.67
N PRO A 248 8.84 -6.24 -6.20
CA PRO A 248 8.85 -5.94 -4.76
C PRO A 248 7.46 -5.91 -4.13
N MET A 249 6.44 -5.46 -4.88
CA MET A 249 5.07 -5.39 -4.40
C MET A 249 4.41 -6.77 -4.35
N PHE A 250 4.70 -7.63 -5.32
CA PHE A 250 4.25 -9.02 -5.27
C PHE A 250 4.83 -9.76 -4.08
N TYR A 251 6.11 -9.54 -3.78
CA TYR A 251 6.71 -10.05 -2.55
C TYR A 251 5.91 -9.65 -1.30
N HIS A 252 5.56 -8.37 -1.17
CA HIS A 252 4.73 -7.89 -0.06
C HIS A 252 3.34 -8.55 -0.03
N TYR A 253 2.69 -8.73 -1.18
CA TYR A 253 1.39 -9.40 -1.25
C TYR A 253 1.48 -10.87 -0.84
N LEU A 254 2.49 -11.60 -1.31
CA LEU A 254 2.67 -13.00 -0.92
C LEU A 254 2.96 -13.13 0.58
N CYS A 255 3.77 -12.24 1.16
CA CYS A 255 3.98 -12.23 2.62
C CYS A 255 2.67 -12.01 3.36
N PHE A 256 1.88 -11.04 2.90
CA PHE A 256 0.62 -10.70 3.49
C PHE A 256 -0.42 -11.85 3.39
N LEU A 257 -0.45 -12.55 2.26
CA LEU A 257 -1.26 -13.76 2.08
C LEU A 257 -0.82 -14.89 3.01
N SER A 258 0.49 -15.13 3.14
CA SER A 258 1.02 -16.13 4.07
C SER A 258 0.60 -15.85 5.51
N LEU A 259 0.75 -14.60 5.97
CA LEU A 259 0.34 -14.20 7.31
C LEU A 259 -1.17 -14.36 7.54
N LEU A 260 -1.99 -14.04 6.53
CA LEU A 260 -3.44 -14.28 6.58
C LEU A 260 -3.74 -15.77 6.77
N TYR A 261 -3.17 -16.64 5.93
CA TYR A 261 -3.45 -18.08 6.01
C TYR A 261 -2.93 -18.72 7.29
N ILE A 262 -1.75 -18.32 7.77
CA ILE A 262 -1.24 -18.72 9.10
C ILE A 262 -2.25 -18.33 10.18
N LYS A 263 -2.71 -17.08 10.20
CA LYS A 263 -3.72 -16.62 11.15
C LYS A 263 -4.99 -17.47 11.08
N LEU A 264 -5.50 -17.76 9.89
CA LEU A 264 -6.70 -18.57 9.70
C LEU A 264 -6.49 -20.03 10.15
N ILE A 265 -5.33 -20.63 9.86
CA ILE A 265 -4.97 -21.97 10.37
C ILE A 265 -5.03 -22.00 11.89
N LEU A 266 -4.42 -21.01 12.55
CA LEU A 266 -4.42 -20.93 14.02
C LEU A 266 -5.82 -20.67 14.60
N THR A 267 -6.65 -19.89 13.90
CA THR A 267 -8.02 -19.58 14.34
C THR A 267 -8.96 -20.80 14.22
N TYR A 268 -8.76 -21.63 13.19
CA TYR A 268 -9.62 -22.77 12.87
C TYR A 268 -8.94 -24.12 13.11
N ASP A 269 -7.93 -24.17 14.00
CA ASP A 269 -7.08 -25.35 14.22
C ASP A 269 -7.88 -26.60 14.67
N HIS A 270 -8.96 -26.37 15.43
CA HIS A 270 -9.89 -27.39 15.92
C HIS A 270 -10.87 -27.89 14.85
N ILE A 271 -10.94 -27.27 13.67
CA ILE A 271 -11.83 -27.65 12.56
C ILE A 271 -11.00 -28.18 11.40
N SER A 272 -10.75 -29.49 11.38
CA SER A 272 -9.82 -30.15 10.45
C SER A 272 -10.04 -29.79 8.98
N GLN A 273 -11.31 -29.73 8.53
CA GLN A 273 -11.64 -29.42 7.13
C GLN A 273 -11.18 -28.02 6.71
N LEU A 274 -11.39 -27.02 7.56
CA LEU A 274 -10.96 -25.64 7.28
C LEU A 274 -9.45 -25.49 7.42
N LYS A 275 -8.86 -26.14 8.43
CA LYS A 275 -7.41 -26.20 8.59
C LYS A 275 -6.71 -26.74 7.35
N GLU A 276 -7.17 -27.87 6.82
CA GLU A 276 -6.62 -28.47 5.59
C GLU A 276 -6.79 -27.56 4.37
N LEU A 277 -7.96 -26.92 4.23
CA LEU A 277 -8.19 -25.94 3.17
C LEU A 277 -7.18 -24.78 3.22
N PHE A 278 -6.97 -24.21 4.40
CA PHE A 278 -6.06 -23.08 4.57
C PHE A 278 -4.59 -23.47 4.44
N LEU A 279 -4.22 -24.69 4.88
CA LEU A 279 -2.90 -25.27 4.62
C LEU A 279 -2.66 -25.41 3.12
N GLY A 280 -3.62 -25.94 2.36
CA GLY A 280 -3.51 -26.04 0.90
C GLY A 280 -3.29 -24.68 0.24
N LYS A 281 -3.98 -23.64 0.70
CA LYS A 281 -3.78 -22.26 0.22
C LYS A 281 -2.42 -21.68 0.60
N LEU A 282 -1.93 -21.92 1.82
CA LEU A 282 -0.60 -21.49 2.24
C LEU A 282 0.50 -22.14 1.38
N LYS A 283 0.35 -23.44 1.05
CA LYS A 283 1.28 -24.16 0.15
C LYS A 283 1.35 -23.52 -1.24
N GLN A 284 0.21 -23.16 -1.82
CA GLN A 284 0.15 -22.48 -3.12
C GLN A 284 0.93 -21.15 -3.10
N VAL A 285 0.80 -20.36 -2.02
CA VAL A 285 1.55 -19.11 -1.86
C VAL A 285 3.06 -19.39 -1.76
N TYR A 286 3.44 -20.44 -1.04
CA TYR A 286 4.83 -20.86 -0.88
C TYR A 286 5.49 -21.38 -2.16
N GLU A 287 4.75 -22.15 -2.97
CA GLU A 287 5.20 -22.58 -4.30
C GLU A 287 5.49 -21.36 -5.17
N LEU A 288 4.59 -20.38 -5.18
CA LEU A 288 4.76 -19.14 -5.95
C LEU A 288 5.96 -18.30 -5.48
N PHE A 289 6.23 -18.24 -4.17
CA PHE A 289 7.45 -17.64 -3.63
C PHE A 289 8.71 -18.32 -4.18
N ASN A 290 8.74 -19.66 -4.14
CA ASN A 290 9.89 -20.43 -4.61
C ASN A 290 10.12 -20.26 -6.12
N ASP A 291 9.04 -20.21 -6.90
CA ASP A 291 9.09 -19.95 -8.34
C ASP A 291 9.70 -18.57 -8.62
N TYR A 292 9.29 -17.52 -7.88
CA TYR A 292 9.88 -16.19 -8.04
C TYR A 292 11.33 -16.15 -7.60
N ARG A 293 11.66 -16.80 -6.49
CA ARG A 293 13.03 -16.90 -6.01
C ARG A 293 13.92 -17.51 -7.09
N SER A 294 13.50 -18.63 -7.68
CA SER A 294 14.25 -19.31 -8.74
C SER A 294 14.30 -18.49 -10.03
N LYS A 295 13.20 -17.84 -10.43
CA LYS A 295 13.10 -17.12 -11.69
C LYS A 295 13.87 -15.80 -11.69
N TYR A 296 13.92 -15.11 -10.55
CA TYR A 296 14.50 -13.77 -10.41
C TYR A 296 15.78 -13.73 -9.55
N ASN A 297 16.33 -14.88 -9.16
CA ASN A 297 17.51 -15.01 -8.32
C ASN A 297 17.40 -14.18 -7.02
N MET A 298 16.25 -14.27 -6.36
CA MET A 298 16.05 -13.55 -5.11
C MET A 298 16.86 -14.17 -3.95
N PRO A 299 17.25 -13.37 -2.94
CA PRO A 299 17.82 -13.87 -1.69
C PRO A 299 16.95 -14.93 -0.99
N ASN A 300 17.60 -15.82 -0.23
CA ASN A 300 16.91 -16.90 0.50
C ASN A 300 16.14 -16.41 1.74
N ASP A 301 16.56 -15.28 2.32
CA ASP A 301 15.97 -14.68 3.52
C ASP A 301 14.61 -14.02 3.25
N ILE A 302 14.21 -13.87 1.99
CA ILE A 302 12.90 -13.35 1.56
C ILE A 302 11.72 -14.11 2.20
N ILE A 303 11.82 -15.43 2.43
CA ILE A 303 10.72 -16.22 3.01
C ILE A 303 10.94 -16.46 4.52
N GLU A 304 12.06 -15.97 5.08
CA GLU A 304 12.53 -16.30 6.42
C GLU A 304 11.49 -16.03 7.51
N VAL A 305 10.80 -14.88 7.45
CA VAL A 305 9.77 -14.54 8.44
C VAL A 305 8.62 -15.57 8.42
N VAL A 306 8.22 -16.02 7.24
CA VAL A 306 7.14 -17.01 7.11
C VAL A 306 7.62 -18.38 7.61
N ASP A 307 8.87 -18.75 7.31
CA ASP A 307 9.49 -20.00 7.77
C ASP A 307 9.67 -20.04 9.29
N ILE A 308 10.10 -18.94 9.90
CA ILE A 308 10.20 -18.79 11.36
C ILE A 308 8.82 -18.99 11.99
N ILE A 309 7.79 -18.30 11.48
CA ILE A 309 6.44 -18.36 12.05
C ILE A 309 5.84 -19.76 11.88
N THR A 310 5.92 -20.35 10.69
CA THR A 310 5.37 -21.69 10.43
C THR A 310 6.08 -22.75 11.27
N THR A 311 7.40 -22.67 11.41
CA THR A 311 8.17 -23.55 12.30
C THR A 311 7.75 -23.39 13.76
N TYR A 312 7.65 -22.14 14.25
CA TYR A 312 7.24 -21.86 15.63
C TYR A 312 5.87 -22.44 15.97
N TYR A 313 4.92 -22.38 15.03
CA TYR A 313 3.57 -22.94 15.20
C TYR A 313 3.42 -24.40 14.73
N ASN A 314 4.50 -25.08 14.34
CA ASN A 314 4.49 -26.44 13.78
C ASN A 314 3.55 -26.63 12.58
N ILE A 315 3.44 -25.60 11.74
CA ILE A 315 2.65 -25.61 10.50
C ILE A 315 3.51 -26.25 9.41
N LYS A 316 3.10 -27.44 8.94
CA LYS A 316 3.78 -28.14 7.83
C LYS A 316 3.29 -27.62 6.48
N VAL A 317 4.05 -26.68 5.94
CA VAL A 317 3.92 -26.20 4.56
C VAL A 317 4.52 -27.23 3.61
#